data_AF-A0A6A4M7E0-F1
#
_entry.id   AF-A0A6A4M7E0-F1
#
_cell.length_a   1.000
_cell.length_b   1.000
_cell.length_c   1.000
_cell.angle_alpha   90.00
_cell.angle_beta   90.00
_cell.angle_gamma   90.00
#
_symmetry.space_group_name_H-M   'P 1'
#
loop_
_entity.id
_entity.type
_entity.pdbx_description
1 polymer ?
#
loop_
_entity_poly.entity_id
_entity_poly.type
_entity_poly.pdbx_seq_one_letter_code
_entity_poly.pdbx_strand_id
1 'polypeptide(L)'
;MAPAPAPVNCRPLIKSEFTFPVNSTPFLMCHASTIVEDGKWFAPAIADNQTGVPMWNPALFKLPSKEVLLFYKVGPSTQQWSGCMKRSYDFGFTWSRREQLPPGILGPIKNKPLLLGNGTLLCGTSVESWNSWGAWVEMTHDAGIDGVKLTDGRLLLAYNTVSRAILKVAISPDDGDTWKEVLTLEDTTGMEFSYPAVIQASDGFVHITYTYNRTQIKHVVLQPNCL
;
A
#
# COMPACT_ATOMS: atom_id res chain seq x y z
N MET A 1 -39.75 -3.51 -16.54
CA MET A 1 -38.32 -3.30 -16.24
C MET A 1 -38.18 -1.82 -15.93
N ALA A 2 -37.87 -1.44 -14.68
CA ALA A 2 -37.66 -0.03 -14.34
C ALA A 2 -36.36 0.46 -15.00
N PRO A 3 -36.29 1.70 -15.50
CA PRO A 3 -35.07 2.23 -16.08
C PRO A 3 -33.96 2.27 -15.02
N ALA A 4 -32.74 1.93 -15.41
CA ALA A 4 -31.56 2.09 -14.56
C ALA A 4 -31.47 3.55 -14.10
N PRO A 5 -31.16 3.83 -12.82
CA PRO A 5 -31.01 5.19 -12.35
C PRO A 5 -29.92 5.91 -13.15
N ALA A 6 -30.18 7.16 -13.52
CA ALA A 6 -29.21 7.99 -14.22
C ALA A 6 -27.89 8.06 -13.43
N PRO A 7 -26.72 8.00 -14.09
CA PRO A 7 -25.44 8.10 -13.40
C PRO A 7 -25.39 9.44 -12.67
N VAL A 8 -25.24 9.38 -11.35
CA VAL A 8 -25.06 10.58 -10.54
C VAL A 8 -23.75 11.20 -10.99
N ASN A 9 -23.83 12.41 -11.56
CA ASN A 9 -22.68 13.20 -12.02
C ASN A 9 -21.94 13.77 -10.79
N CYS A 10 -21.37 12.88 -9.99
CA CYS A 10 -20.58 13.25 -8.83
C CYS A 10 -19.11 13.35 -9.25
N ARG A 11 -18.47 14.49 -8.97
CA ARG A 11 -17.00 14.59 -9.06
C ARG A 11 -16.41 13.84 -7.85
N PRO A 12 -15.25 13.17 -8.01
CA PRO A 12 -14.50 12.63 -6.89
C PRO A 12 -14.25 13.74 -5.86
N LEU A 13 -14.77 13.57 -4.65
CA LEU A 13 -14.57 14.53 -3.57
C LEU A 13 -13.40 14.09 -2.71
N ILE A 14 -12.35 14.91 -2.65
CA ILE A 14 -11.31 14.79 -1.62
C ILE A 14 -11.95 15.26 -0.31
N LYS A 15 -12.14 14.34 0.62
CA LYS A 15 -12.76 14.63 1.92
C LYS A 15 -11.78 15.32 2.87
N SER A 16 -10.52 14.89 2.84
CA SER A 16 -9.46 15.41 3.70
C SER A 16 -8.09 15.02 3.15
N GLU A 17 -7.09 15.83 3.47
CA GLU A 17 -5.67 15.53 3.24
C GLU A 17 -4.84 15.85 4.49
N PHE A 18 -3.77 15.08 4.68
CA PHE A 18 -2.81 15.27 5.77
C PHE A 18 -1.40 14.93 5.31
N THR A 19 -0.41 15.72 5.73
CA THR A 19 1.00 15.49 5.40
C THR A 19 1.81 15.36 6.68
N PHE A 20 2.56 14.26 6.81
CA PHE A 20 3.48 14.09 7.94
C PHE A 20 4.62 15.13 7.86
N PRO A 21 4.99 15.80 8.98
CA PRO A 21 6.05 16.79 8.98
C PRO A 21 7.40 16.21 8.53
N VAL A 22 8.19 17.02 7.83
CA VAL A 22 9.59 16.68 7.49
C VAL A 22 10.36 16.35 8.78
N ASN A 23 11.20 15.31 8.74
CA ASN A 23 12.01 14.82 9.88
C ASN A 23 11.22 14.26 11.08
N SER A 24 9.91 14.00 10.94
CA SER A 24 9.13 13.37 12.01
C SER A 24 9.49 11.89 12.26
N THR A 25 10.18 11.23 11.33
CA THR A 25 10.63 9.82 11.44
C THR A 25 11.97 9.60 10.75
N PRO A 26 12.95 8.88 11.35
CA PRO A 26 14.22 8.57 10.69
C PRO A 26 14.08 7.56 9.54
N PHE A 27 14.70 7.83 8.39
CA PHE A 27 14.57 6.99 7.17
C PHE A 27 15.15 5.57 7.28
N LEU A 28 16.01 5.29 8.26
CA LEU A 28 16.69 3.98 8.37
C LEU A 28 15.84 2.89 9.05
N MET A 29 14.75 3.26 9.72
CA MET A 29 13.95 2.33 10.51
C MET A 29 12.59 2.08 9.86
N CYS A 30 12.00 0.92 10.11
CA CYS A 30 10.64 0.63 9.68
C CYS A 30 9.64 1.25 10.67
N HIS A 31 8.86 2.22 10.21
CA HIS A 31 7.82 2.87 10.99
C HIS A 31 6.44 2.41 10.54
N ALA A 32 5.51 2.31 11.49
CA ALA A 32 4.10 2.11 11.21
C ALA A 32 3.28 3.12 12.02
N SER A 33 2.15 3.55 11.46
CA SER A 33 1.13 4.30 12.19
C SER A 33 -0.24 3.70 11.87
N THR A 34 -1.17 3.84 12.81
CA THR A 34 -2.55 3.39 12.70
C THR A 34 -3.47 4.60 12.65
N ILE A 35 -4.49 4.54 11.79
CA ILE A 35 -5.59 5.51 11.74
C ILE A 35 -6.77 4.98 12.55
N VAL A 36 -7.36 5.81 13.40
CA VAL A 36 -8.58 5.48 14.16
C VAL A 36 -9.83 5.73 13.31
N GLU A 37 -10.96 5.15 13.73
CA GLU A 37 -12.25 5.24 13.02
C GLU A 37 -12.76 6.68 12.81
N ASP A 38 -12.28 7.66 13.59
CA ASP A 38 -12.61 9.08 13.40
C ASP A 38 -11.71 9.79 12.36
N GLY A 39 -10.82 9.05 11.69
CA GLY A 39 -9.94 9.54 10.64
C GLY A 39 -8.63 10.18 11.13
N LYS A 40 -8.32 10.12 12.43
CA LYS A 40 -7.08 10.68 12.98
C LYS A 40 -5.95 9.65 13.03
N TRP A 41 -4.74 10.09 12.71
CA TRP A 41 -3.53 9.27 12.81
C TRP A 41 -2.92 9.35 14.21
N PHE A 42 -2.41 8.22 14.70
CA PHE A 42 -1.44 8.23 15.80
C PHE A 42 -0.07 8.74 15.34
N ALA A 43 0.75 9.17 16.29
CA ALA A 43 2.16 9.42 16.02
C ALA A 43 2.82 8.11 15.51
N PRO A 44 3.66 8.16 14.46
CA PRO A 44 4.34 6.98 13.98
C PRO A 44 5.18 6.31 15.07
N ALA A 45 5.08 4.98 15.18
CA ALA A 45 5.88 4.17 16.07
C ALA A 45 6.88 3.32 15.27
N ILE A 46 8.02 3.00 15.88
CA ILE A 46 9.01 2.10 15.30
C ILE A 46 8.44 0.68 15.33
N ALA A 47 8.18 0.11 14.17
CA ALA A 47 7.77 -1.29 14.03
C ALA A 47 8.98 -2.22 14.09
N ASP A 48 10.12 -1.82 13.52
CA ASP A 48 11.39 -2.54 13.64
C ASP A 48 12.60 -1.62 13.41
N ASN A 49 13.75 -2.00 13.97
CA ASN A 49 15.03 -1.30 13.81
C ASN A 49 16.21 -2.30 13.84
N GLN A 50 17.26 -1.96 13.11
CA GLN A 50 18.57 -2.59 13.16
C GLN A 50 19.62 -1.49 12.97
N THR A 51 20.50 -1.32 13.97
CA THR A 51 21.52 -0.27 13.92
C THR A 51 22.37 -0.35 12.66
N GLY A 52 22.40 0.74 11.89
CA GLY A 52 23.22 0.86 10.68
C GLY A 52 22.74 0.05 9.49
N VAL A 53 21.59 -0.63 9.57
CA VAL A 53 21.06 -1.45 8.48
C VAL A 53 19.70 -0.91 8.05
N PRO A 54 19.57 -0.42 6.81
CA PRO A 54 18.32 0.16 6.35
C PRO A 54 17.23 -0.90 6.19
N MET A 55 15.99 -0.44 6.38
CA MET A 55 14.77 -1.21 6.16
C MET A 55 13.99 -0.65 4.98
N TRP A 56 13.48 -1.55 4.15
CA TRP A 56 12.93 -1.19 2.84
C TRP A 56 11.58 -1.83 2.59
N ASN A 57 10.82 -1.22 1.69
CA ASN A 57 9.61 -1.76 1.08
C ASN A 57 8.62 -2.37 2.09
N PRO A 58 8.16 -1.61 3.10
CA PRO A 58 7.14 -2.08 4.02
C PRO A 58 5.83 -2.32 3.25
N ALA A 59 5.27 -3.51 3.40
CA ALA A 59 3.98 -3.90 2.86
C ALA A 59 3.12 -4.45 4.00
N LEU A 60 2.03 -3.75 4.30
CA LEU A 60 1.06 -4.15 5.30
C LEU A 60 -0.07 -4.96 4.67
N PHE A 61 -0.46 -6.03 5.35
CA PHE A 61 -1.61 -6.84 4.97
C PHE A 61 -2.45 -7.20 6.19
N LYS A 62 -3.77 -6.97 6.15
CA LYS A 62 -4.69 -7.32 7.24
C LYS A 62 -5.48 -8.57 6.87
N LEU A 63 -5.34 -9.61 7.69
CA LEU A 63 -6.05 -10.86 7.55
C LEU A 63 -7.54 -10.75 7.95
N PRO A 64 -8.41 -11.64 7.44
CA PRO A 64 -9.79 -11.77 7.94
C PRO A 64 -9.88 -12.05 9.43
N SER A 65 -8.86 -12.73 10.00
CA SER A 65 -8.69 -12.94 11.44
C SER A 65 -8.42 -11.65 12.23
N LYS A 66 -8.24 -10.52 11.55
CA LYS A 66 -7.84 -9.19 12.06
C LYS A 66 -6.36 -9.06 12.44
N GLU A 67 -5.58 -10.13 12.29
CA GLU A 67 -4.12 -10.05 12.36
C GLU A 67 -3.57 -9.15 11.25
N VAL A 68 -2.54 -8.36 11.55
CA VAL A 68 -1.84 -7.51 10.59
C VAL A 68 -0.43 -8.04 10.39
N LEU A 69 -0.09 -8.34 9.14
CA LEU A 69 1.24 -8.71 8.68
C LEU A 69 1.98 -7.48 8.18
N LEU A 70 3.23 -7.32 8.59
CA LEU A 70 4.17 -6.33 8.06
C LEU A 70 5.32 -7.09 7.40
N PHE A 71 5.33 -7.11 6.07
CA PHE A 71 6.46 -7.58 5.29
C PHE A 71 7.40 -6.42 4.99
N TYR A 72 8.71 -6.64 5.04
CA TYR A 72 9.72 -5.61 4.81
C TYR A 72 11.06 -6.26 4.52
N LYS A 73 12.03 -5.47 4.07
CA LYS A 73 13.36 -5.94 3.68
C LYS A 73 14.37 -5.30 4.62
N VAL A 74 15.39 -6.06 5.00
CA VAL A 74 16.48 -5.56 5.85
C VAL A 74 17.80 -5.87 5.17
N GLY A 75 18.64 -4.86 4.97
CA GLY A 75 19.97 -5.04 4.39
C GLY A 75 20.52 -3.78 3.74
N PRO A 76 21.81 -3.76 3.39
CA PRO A 76 22.53 -2.55 2.98
C PRO A 76 22.17 -2.05 1.56
N SER A 77 21.70 -2.92 0.67
CA SER A 77 21.28 -2.55 -0.70
C SER A 77 20.21 -3.51 -1.23
N THR A 78 19.57 -3.15 -2.35
CA THR A 78 18.54 -4.00 -3.00
C THR A 78 19.06 -5.36 -3.46
N GLN A 79 20.38 -5.48 -3.70
CA GLN A 79 21.04 -6.74 -4.06
C GLN A 79 21.44 -7.60 -2.84
N GLN A 80 21.42 -7.02 -1.63
CA GLN A 80 21.98 -7.62 -0.41
C GLN A 80 20.97 -7.68 0.75
N TRP A 81 19.70 -7.41 0.49
CA TRP A 81 18.65 -7.47 1.50
C TRP A 81 18.10 -8.88 1.70
N SER A 82 17.41 -9.07 2.83
CA SER A 82 16.63 -10.26 3.12
C SER A 82 15.19 -9.89 3.42
N GLY A 83 14.24 -10.75 3.04
CA GLY A 83 12.83 -10.58 3.37
C GLY A 83 12.56 -10.91 4.84
N CYS A 84 11.79 -10.07 5.52
CA CYS A 84 11.39 -10.22 6.91
C CYS A 84 9.88 -9.96 7.04
N MET A 85 9.31 -10.48 8.13
CA MET A 85 7.91 -10.24 8.50
C MET A 85 7.78 -9.97 10.00
N LYS A 86 6.77 -9.19 10.38
CA LYS A 86 6.27 -9.05 11.75
C LYS A 86 4.76 -9.14 11.76
N ARG A 87 4.18 -9.46 12.91
CA ARG A 87 2.75 -9.63 13.12
C ARG A 87 2.25 -8.68 14.19
N SER A 88 1.03 -8.21 14.04
CA SER A 88 0.31 -7.49 15.07
C SER A 88 -1.07 -8.12 15.26
N TYR A 89 -1.43 -8.33 16.52
CA TYR A 89 -2.72 -8.88 16.94
C TYR A 89 -3.64 -7.80 17.51
N ASP A 90 -3.19 -6.55 17.49
CA ASP A 90 -3.86 -5.40 18.10
C ASP A 90 -4.00 -4.23 17.13
N PHE A 91 -4.07 -4.48 15.81
CA PHE A 91 -4.24 -3.47 14.75
C PHE A 91 -3.05 -2.51 14.54
N GLY A 92 -1.83 -3.00 14.77
CA GLY A 92 -0.58 -2.29 14.48
C GLY A 92 -0.05 -1.45 15.64
N PHE A 93 -0.67 -1.52 16.82
CA PHE A 93 -0.19 -0.82 18.01
C PHE A 93 1.08 -1.47 18.57
N THR A 94 1.14 -2.80 18.58
CA THR A 94 2.34 -3.56 18.93
C THR A 94 2.69 -4.59 17.86
N TRP A 95 3.97 -4.95 17.80
CA TRP A 95 4.51 -5.87 16.80
C TRP A 95 5.27 -7.03 17.46
N SER A 96 5.16 -8.23 16.88
CA SER A 96 5.86 -9.45 17.30
C SER A 96 7.40 -9.32 17.19
N ARG A 97 8.14 -10.39 17.46
CA ARG A 97 9.56 -10.45 17.07
C ARG A 97 9.69 -10.60 15.55
N ARG A 98 10.81 -10.13 14.99
CA ARG A 98 11.13 -10.29 13.56
C ARG A 98 11.13 -11.78 13.19
N GLU A 99 10.38 -12.12 12.15
CA GLU A 99 10.39 -13.42 11.46
C GLU A 99 11.22 -13.28 10.18
N GLN A 100 12.32 -14.02 10.09
CA GLN A 100 13.13 -14.09 8.88
C GLN A 100 12.41 -14.98 7.86
N LEU A 101 12.17 -14.48 6.65
CA LEU A 101 11.62 -15.32 5.58
C LEU A 101 12.66 -16.37 5.15
N PRO A 102 12.21 -17.53 4.62
CA PRO A 102 13.12 -18.57 4.16
C PRO A 102 14.16 -18.05 3.15
N PRO A 103 15.36 -18.63 3.09
CA PRO A 103 16.37 -18.24 2.11
C PRO A 103 15.82 -18.25 0.68
N GLY A 104 16.07 -17.17 -0.07
CA GLY A 104 15.57 -17.00 -1.44
C GLY A 104 14.13 -16.47 -1.55
N ILE A 105 13.44 -16.27 -0.42
CA ILE A 105 12.09 -15.70 -0.35
C ILE A 105 12.18 -14.27 0.19
N LEU A 106 11.64 -13.30 -0.55
CA LEU A 106 11.70 -11.88 -0.17
C LEU A 106 10.36 -11.34 0.34
N GLY A 107 9.27 -12.06 0.09
CA GLY A 107 7.92 -11.56 0.29
C GLY A 107 7.59 -10.41 -0.66
N PRO A 108 6.49 -9.69 -0.44
CA PRO A 108 5.99 -8.66 -1.36
C PRO A 108 6.99 -7.52 -1.54
N ILE A 109 7.52 -7.31 -2.75
CA ILE A 109 8.29 -6.10 -3.04
C ILE A 109 7.29 -4.97 -3.32
N LYS A 110 7.14 -4.05 -2.36
CA LYS A 110 6.34 -2.81 -2.41
C LYS A 110 4.82 -2.99 -2.39
N ASN A 111 4.26 -3.79 -3.28
CA ASN A 111 2.80 -3.91 -3.40
C ASN A 111 2.24 -4.80 -2.28
N LYS A 112 0.95 -4.64 -1.95
CA LYS A 112 0.35 -5.53 -0.95
C LYS A 112 0.33 -6.97 -1.50
N PRO A 113 0.41 -8.00 -0.65
CA PRO A 113 0.18 -9.40 -1.05
C PRO A 113 -1.28 -9.73 -1.39
N LEU A 114 -1.47 -10.74 -2.26
CA LEU A 114 -2.50 -11.66 -2.87
C LEU A 114 -3.24 -13.00 -2.25
N LEU A 115 -4.16 -13.06 -1.27
CA LEU A 115 -5.17 -13.97 -0.62
C LEU A 115 -6.28 -14.44 -1.54
N LEU A 116 -6.05 -15.60 -2.08
CA LEU A 116 -7.07 -16.35 -2.77
C LEU A 116 -8.13 -16.86 -1.79
N GLY A 117 -9.32 -17.19 -2.30
CA GLY A 117 -10.43 -17.68 -1.47
C GLY A 117 -10.15 -19.00 -0.71
N ASN A 118 -9.10 -19.72 -1.11
CA ASN A 118 -8.61 -20.93 -0.44
C ASN A 118 -7.63 -20.65 0.71
N GLY A 119 -7.31 -19.39 1.01
CA GLY A 119 -6.37 -19.01 2.06
C GLY A 119 -4.92 -18.77 1.61
N THR A 120 -4.58 -18.88 0.32
CA THR A 120 -3.19 -18.68 -0.17
C THR A 120 -2.85 -17.21 -0.38
N LEU A 121 -1.76 -16.70 0.22
CA LEU A 121 -1.11 -15.39 -0.05
C LEU A 121 -0.23 -15.49 -1.31
N LEU A 122 -0.40 -14.56 -2.26
CA LEU A 122 0.43 -14.37 -3.43
C LEU A 122 1.22 -13.05 -3.28
N CYS A 123 2.51 -13.15 -3.03
CA CYS A 123 3.39 -12.01 -2.87
C CYS A 123 4.03 -11.67 -4.21
N GLY A 124 3.62 -10.56 -4.83
CA GLY A 124 4.36 -9.99 -5.96
C GLY A 124 5.77 -9.62 -5.51
N THR A 125 6.77 -10.31 -6.06
CA THR A 125 8.17 -10.14 -5.67
C THR A 125 9.04 -9.82 -6.87
N SER A 126 10.24 -9.33 -6.60
CA SER A 126 11.24 -9.05 -7.61
C SER A 126 12.64 -9.10 -7.03
N VAL A 127 13.60 -9.45 -7.88
CA VAL A 127 15.03 -9.33 -7.58
C VAL A 127 15.67 -8.39 -8.59
N GLU A 128 16.39 -7.41 -8.04
CA GLU A 128 17.29 -6.55 -8.79
C GLU A 128 18.70 -7.15 -8.71
N SER A 129 19.28 -7.48 -9.86
CA SER A 129 20.69 -7.85 -9.97
C SER A 129 21.44 -6.87 -10.86
N TRP A 130 22.77 -6.95 -10.87
CA TRP A 130 23.65 -5.99 -11.56
C TRP A 130 23.29 -5.77 -13.05
N ASN A 131 22.78 -6.79 -13.75
CA ASN A 131 22.40 -6.70 -15.17
C ASN A 131 21.08 -7.42 -15.52
N SER A 132 20.33 -7.92 -14.54
CA SER A 132 19.11 -8.67 -14.76
C SER A 132 18.08 -8.38 -13.68
N TRP A 133 16.83 -8.21 -14.09
CA TRP A 133 15.69 -7.94 -13.21
C TRP A 133 14.69 -9.06 -13.41
N GLY A 134 14.32 -9.71 -12.32
CA GLY A 134 13.32 -10.77 -12.33
C GLY A 134 12.13 -10.37 -11.47
N ALA A 135 10.91 -10.65 -11.92
CA ALA A 135 9.71 -10.53 -11.12
C ALA A 135 8.90 -11.82 -11.21
N TRP A 136 8.34 -12.26 -10.10
CA TRP A 136 7.50 -13.46 -10.01
C TRP A 136 6.54 -13.34 -8.82
N VAL A 137 5.77 -14.38 -8.57
CA VAL A 137 4.85 -14.47 -7.44
C VAL A 137 5.36 -15.55 -6.50
N GLU A 138 5.66 -15.17 -5.26
CA GLU A 138 5.88 -16.10 -4.16
C GLU A 138 4.54 -16.48 -3.54
N MET A 139 4.33 -17.76 -3.24
CA MET A 139 3.06 -18.24 -2.69
C MET A 139 3.28 -18.83 -1.31
N THR A 140 2.40 -18.51 -0.38
CA THR A 140 2.31 -19.24 0.88
C THR A 140 0.85 -19.54 1.23
N HIS A 141 0.63 -20.72 1.81
CA HIS A 141 -0.66 -21.13 2.34
C HIS A 141 -1.01 -20.34 3.63
N ASP A 142 -0.07 -19.51 4.08
CA ASP A 142 -0.20 -18.55 5.16
C ASP A 142 -0.67 -17.19 4.58
N ALA A 143 -1.94 -17.13 4.16
CA ALA A 143 -2.85 -16.03 3.75
C ALA A 143 -2.40 -14.53 3.58
N GLY A 144 -2.76 -13.89 2.43
CA GLY A 144 -3.03 -12.42 2.25
C GLY A 144 -3.04 -11.77 0.80
N ILE A 145 -4.13 -10.99 0.38
CA ILE A 145 -4.82 -10.39 -0.94
C ILE A 145 -4.58 -8.94 -1.34
N ASP A 146 -4.21 -8.63 -2.59
CA ASP A 146 -3.98 -7.27 -3.09
C ASP A 146 -5.01 -6.74 -4.11
N GLY A 147 -5.01 -5.42 -4.31
CA GLY A 147 -6.06 -4.66 -4.97
C GLY A 147 -7.30 -4.50 -4.09
N VAL A 148 -7.85 -3.29 -4.01
CA VAL A 148 -9.19 -3.14 -3.43
C VAL A 148 -10.20 -3.37 -4.54
N LYS A 149 -10.85 -4.53 -4.48
CA LYS A 149 -12.19 -4.67 -5.04
C LYS A 149 -13.10 -3.90 -4.09
N LEU A 150 -13.64 -2.80 -4.57
CA LEU A 150 -14.60 -2.00 -3.82
C LEU A 150 -15.79 -2.89 -3.44
N THR A 151 -16.51 -2.52 -2.38
CA THR A 151 -17.72 -3.25 -1.95
C THR A 151 -18.79 -3.39 -3.05
N ASP A 152 -18.74 -2.56 -4.08
CA ASP A 152 -19.61 -2.61 -5.26
C ASP A 152 -19.07 -3.45 -6.43
N GLY A 153 -17.93 -4.10 -6.27
CA GLY A 153 -17.33 -5.03 -7.24
C GLY A 153 -16.31 -4.42 -8.20
N ARG A 154 -16.08 -3.11 -8.19
CA ARG A 154 -15.09 -2.45 -9.07
C ARG A 154 -13.66 -2.59 -8.54
N LEU A 155 -12.66 -2.59 -9.44
CA LEU A 155 -11.24 -2.54 -9.06
C LEU A 155 -10.72 -1.10 -9.06
N LEU A 156 -9.94 -0.71 -8.04
CA LEU A 156 -9.33 0.62 -7.96
C LEU A 156 -7.81 0.50 -7.84
N LEU A 157 -7.09 1.22 -8.71
CA LEU A 157 -5.63 1.24 -8.79
C LEU A 157 -5.11 2.67 -8.63
N ALA A 158 -4.07 2.86 -7.81
CA ALA A 158 -3.26 4.08 -7.83
C ALA A 158 -1.88 3.75 -8.40
N TYR A 159 -1.44 4.51 -9.41
CA TYR A 159 -0.20 4.25 -10.13
C TYR A 159 0.46 5.53 -10.64
N ASN A 160 1.76 5.47 -10.86
CA ASN A 160 2.52 6.54 -11.52
C ASN A 160 2.45 6.39 -13.04
N THR A 161 2.51 7.49 -13.78
CA THR A 161 2.69 7.44 -15.24
C THR A 161 4.17 7.22 -15.60
N VAL A 162 4.59 7.51 -16.84
CA VAL A 162 5.98 7.36 -17.31
C VAL A 162 6.96 8.15 -16.43
N SER A 163 6.51 9.21 -15.75
CA SER A 163 7.30 9.95 -14.77
C SER A 163 6.77 9.76 -13.34
N ARG A 164 7.67 9.88 -12.35
CA ARG A 164 7.32 9.99 -10.93
C ARG A 164 6.69 11.35 -10.56
N ALA A 165 6.51 12.24 -11.52
CA ALA A 165 5.90 13.55 -11.29
C ALA A 165 4.36 13.52 -11.36
N ILE A 166 3.77 12.45 -11.91
CA ILE A 166 2.32 12.34 -12.10
C ILE A 166 1.81 11.03 -11.47
N LEU A 167 0.89 11.16 -10.51
CA LEU A 167 0.24 10.07 -9.82
C LEU A 167 -1.27 10.06 -10.14
N LYS A 168 -1.77 8.95 -10.67
CA LYS A 168 -3.17 8.79 -11.10
C LYS A 168 -3.88 7.70 -10.33
N VAL A 169 -5.21 7.81 -10.25
CA VAL A 169 -6.11 6.75 -9.82
C VAL A 169 -6.99 6.34 -10.99
N ALA A 170 -7.08 5.04 -11.26
CA ALA A 170 -7.98 4.47 -12.25
C ALA A 170 -8.91 3.45 -11.62
N ILE A 171 -10.11 3.34 -12.19
CA ILE A 171 -11.12 2.34 -11.82
C ILE A 171 -11.41 1.47 -13.03
N SER A 172 -11.58 0.17 -12.78
CA SER A 172 -12.12 -0.77 -13.75
C SER A 172 -13.46 -1.31 -13.25
N PRO A 173 -14.54 -1.19 -14.04
CA PRO A 173 -15.83 -1.81 -13.75
C PRO A 173 -15.95 -3.26 -14.24
N ASP A 174 -14.93 -3.78 -14.92
CA ASP A 174 -14.94 -5.01 -15.72
C ASP A 174 -13.73 -5.91 -15.40
N ASP A 175 -13.36 -6.01 -14.12
CA ASP A 175 -12.29 -6.88 -13.62
C ASP A 175 -10.91 -6.68 -14.31
N GLY A 176 -10.64 -5.47 -14.81
CA GLY A 176 -9.34 -5.02 -15.31
C GLY A 176 -9.22 -4.90 -16.83
N ASP A 177 -10.29 -5.20 -17.59
CA ASP A 177 -10.28 -5.13 -19.05
C ASP A 177 -10.22 -3.68 -19.57
N THR A 178 -10.92 -2.75 -18.92
CA THR A 178 -10.87 -1.33 -19.25
C THR A 178 -10.63 -0.45 -18.03
N TRP A 179 -9.94 0.67 -18.26
CA TRP A 179 -9.53 1.59 -17.20
C TRP A 179 -9.98 3.01 -17.53
N LYS A 180 -10.65 3.66 -16.58
CA LYS A 180 -11.04 5.07 -16.68
C LYS A 180 -10.26 5.91 -15.67
N GLU A 181 -9.63 6.99 -16.15
CA GLU A 181 -9.02 7.99 -15.28
C GLU A 181 -10.12 8.81 -14.59
N VAL A 182 -10.07 8.88 -13.26
CA VAL A 182 -11.11 9.54 -12.46
C VAL A 182 -10.60 10.77 -11.72
N LEU A 183 -9.32 10.80 -11.33
CA LEU A 183 -8.73 11.89 -10.56
C LEU A 183 -7.21 11.98 -10.75
N THR A 184 -6.70 13.22 -10.86
CA THR A 184 -5.28 13.54 -10.71
C THR A 184 -5.05 14.01 -9.27
N LEU A 185 -4.21 13.30 -8.51
CA LEU A 185 -3.91 13.66 -7.12
C LEU A 185 -2.86 14.76 -7.03
N GLU A 186 -1.84 14.70 -7.90
CA GLU A 186 -0.71 15.62 -7.89
C GLU A 186 -0.23 15.85 -9.33
N ASP A 187 0.05 17.11 -9.68
CA ASP A 187 0.58 17.55 -10.98
C ASP A 187 1.40 18.83 -10.81
N THR A 188 2.48 18.73 -10.02
CA THR A 188 3.37 19.89 -9.76
C THR A 188 4.74 19.63 -10.36
N THR A 189 5.12 20.47 -11.33
CA THR A 189 6.43 20.42 -11.97
C THR A 189 7.56 20.58 -10.95
N GLY A 190 8.58 19.72 -11.04
CA GLY A 190 9.73 19.74 -10.14
C GLY A 190 9.52 19.02 -8.82
N MET A 191 8.33 18.49 -8.56
CA MET A 191 8.04 17.64 -7.40
C MET A 191 8.00 16.16 -7.79
N GLU A 192 8.31 15.28 -6.83
CA GLU A 192 8.26 13.83 -7.02
C GLU A 192 7.23 13.17 -6.09
N PHE A 193 6.34 12.35 -6.65
CA PHE A 193 5.32 11.61 -5.92
C PHE A 193 5.47 10.12 -6.19
N SER A 194 5.67 9.32 -5.15
CA SER A 194 6.05 7.92 -5.32
C SER A 194 5.36 7.03 -4.29
N TYR A 195 5.38 5.71 -4.55
CA TYR A 195 4.98 4.69 -3.59
C TYR A 195 3.54 4.84 -3.06
N PRO A 196 2.52 4.91 -3.95
CA PRO A 196 1.14 4.92 -3.49
C PRO A 196 0.78 3.59 -2.82
N ALA A 197 -0.03 3.67 -1.77
CA ALA A 197 -0.71 2.55 -1.16
C ALA A 197 -2.19 2.93 -0.96
N VAL A 198 -3.09 2.01 -1.33
CA VAL A 198 -4.54 2.24 -1.31
C VAL A 198 -5.23 1.18 -0.45
N ILE A 199 -6.25 1.58 0.29
CA ILE A 199 -7.21 0.69 0.97
C ILE A 199 -8.63 1.31 0.89
N GLN A 200 -9.67 0.49 0.98
CA GLN A 200 -11.03 0.94 1.31
C GLN A 200 -11.28 0.59 2.78
N ALA A 201 -11.61 1.59 3.60
CA ALA A 201 -11.91 1.41 5.00
C ALA A 201 -13.36 0.93 5.22
N SER A 202 -13.68 0.49 6.43
CA SER A 202 -15.02 -0.03 6.79
C SER A 202 -16.12 1.02 6.74
N ASP A 203 -15.76 2.31 6.78
CA ASP A 203 -16.68 3.43 6.56
C ASP A 203 -17.02 3.64 5.06
N GLY A 204 -16.44 2.83 4.19
CA GLY A 204 -16.64 2.88 2.75
C GLY A 204 -15.73 3.88 2.01
N PHE A 205 -14.91 4.67 2.69
CA PHE A 205 -14.00 5.62 2.03
C PHE A 205 -12.72 4.94 1.53
N VAL A 206 -12.11 5.51 0.50
CA VAL A 206 -10.84 5.07 -0.06
C VAL A 206 -9.72 5.93 0.51
N HIS A 207 -8.76 5.30 1.19
CA HIS A 207 -7.60 5.95 1.78
C HIS A 207 -6.39 5.69 0.89
N ILE A 208 -5.69 6.76 0.51
CA ILE A 208 -4.50 6.72 -0.33
C ILE A 208 -3.36 7.38 0.43
N THR A 209 -2.23 6.69 0.57
CA THR A 209 -1.00 7.26 1.12
C THR A 209 0.12 7.19 0.08
N TYR A 210 0.99 8.19 0.00
CA TYR A 210 2.14 8.18 -0.90
C TYR A 210 3.27 9.07 -0.38
N THR A 211 4.48 8.82 -0.86
CA THR A 211 5.63 9.70 -0.66
C THR A 211 5.44 11.00 -1.42
N TYR A 212 5.48 12.11 -0.69
CA TYR A 212 5.36 13.48 -1.18
C TYR A 212 6.74 14.15 -1.19
N ASN A 213 7.20 14.51 -2.38
CA ASN A 213 8.49 15.15 -2.66
C ASN A 213 9.72 14.46 -2.03
N ARG A 214 9.65 13.13 -1.82
CA ARG A 214 10.67 12.31 -1.13
C ARG A 214 11.01 12.70 0.30
N THR A 215 10.36 13.71 0.85
CA THR A 215 10.64 14.24 2.20
C THR A 215 9.51 13.96 3.17
N GLN A 216 8.30 13.66 2.67
CA GLN A 216 7.10 13.51 3.48
C GLN A 216 6.23 12.35 3.00
N ILE A 217 5.26 11.96 3.81
CA ILE A 217 4.16 11.07 3.42
C ILE A 217 2.87 11.91 3.43
N LYS A 218 2.09 11.83 2.37
CA LYS A 218 0.76 12.46 2.25
C LYS A 218 -0.33 11.39 2.26
N HIS A 219 -1.43 11.68 2.95
CA HIS A 219 -2.64 10.85 3.05
C HIS A 219 -3.82 11.63 2.47
N VAL A 220 -4.61 10.97 1.62
CA VAL A 220 -5.82 11.50 0.98
C VAL A 220 -6.97 10.54 1.21
N VAL A 221 -8.16 11.07 1.51
CA VAL A 221 -9.40 10.29 1.65
C VAL A 221 -10.39 10.66 0.55
N LEU A 222 -10.86 9.65 -0.20
CA LEU A 222 -11.82 9.79 -1.28
C LEU A 222 -13.14 9.10 -0.96
N GLN A 223 -14.24 9.66 -1.46
CA GLN A 223 -15.56 9.04 -1.41
C GLN A 223 -15.89 8.29 -2.72
N PRO A 224 -15.95 6.94 -2.71
CA PRO A 224 -16.04 6.15 -3.94
C PRO A 224 -17.40 6.15 -4.64
N ASN A 225 -18.48 6.51 -3.94
CA ASN A 225 -19.81 6.66 -4.55
C ASN A 225 -19.87 7.85 -5.54
N CYS A 226 -18.81 8.65 -5.56
CA CYS A 226 -18.60 9.79 -6.46
C CYS A 226 -17.50 9.53 -7.50
N LEU A 227 -17.04 8.27 -7.65
CA LEU A 227 -16.04 7.83 -8.61
C LEU A 227 -16.68 7.08 -9.80
#